data_AF-A0A7Z9QTT5-F1
#
_entry.id   AF-A0A7Z9QTT5-F1
#
_cell.length_a   1.000
_cell.length_b   1.000
_cell.length_c   1.000
_cell.angle_alpha   90.00
_cell.angle_beta   90.00
_cell.angle_gamma   90.00
#
_symmetry.space_group_name_H-M   'P 1'
#
loop_
_entity.id
_entity.type
_entity.pdbx_description
1 polymer ?
#
loop_
_entity_poly.entity_id
_entity_poly.type
_entity_poly.pdbx_seq_one_letter_code
_entity_poly.pdbx_strand_id
1 'polypeptide(L)'
;TPMEADRLTDQLLHKISRLNDIALARGQSLAQMALAWVLRNESVTTALCGASRPEQIEDSVKVLSQLDFSSEELARIDHIVT
;
A
#
# COMPACT_ATOMS: atom_id res chain seq x y z
N THR A 1 -25.34 -14.32 -3.47
CA THR A 1 -25.27 -15.75 -3.01
C THR A 1 -23.86 -16.04 -2.51
N PRO A 2 -23.56 -17.15 -1.80
CA PRO A 2 -22.19 -17.43 -1.31
C PRO A 2 -21.12 -17.30 -2.41
N MET A 3 -21.45 -17.75 -3.62
CA MET A 3 -20.63 -17.68 -4.83
C MET A 3 -20.24 -16.26 -5.29
N GLU A 4 -20.95 -15.23 -4.85
CA GLU A 4 -20.72 -13.83 -5.23
C GLU A 4 -19.73 -13.15 -4.27
N ALA A 5 -19.75 -13.54 -2.99
CA ALA A 5 -18.79 -13.10 -1.98
C ALA A 5 -17.40 -13.72 -2.22
N ASP A 6 -17.35 -14.98 -2.63
CA ASP A 6 -16.09 -15.66 -2.96
C ASP A 6 -15.38 -15.00 -4.15
N ARG A 7 -16.12 -14.69 -5.22
CA ARG A 7 -15.56 -14.00 -6.40
C ARG A 7 -15.03 -12.60 -6.08
N LEU A 8 -15.72 -11.87 -5.20
CA LEU A 8 -15.25 -10.56 -4.74
C LEU A 8 -13.96 -10.69 -3.92
N THR A 9 -13.86 -11.73 -3.10
CA THR A 9 -12.68 -12.02 -2.29
C THR A 9 -11.47 -12.35 -3.17
N ASP A 10 -11.66 -13.18 -4.20
CA ASP A 10 -10.60 -13.54 -5.15
C ASP A 10 -10.09 -12.33 -5.93
N GLN A 11 -10.99 -11.46 -6.39
CA GLN A 11 -10.63 -10.21 -7.07
C GLN A 11 -9.83 -9.27 -6.16
N LEU A 12 -10.24 -9.14 -4.89
CA LEU A 12 -9.54 -8.31 -3.92
C LEU A 12 -8.14 -8.87 -3.62
N LEU A 13 -8.03 -10.18 -3.38
CA LEU A 13 -6.75 -10.85 -3.16
C LEU A 13 -5.80 -10.69 -4.36
N HIS A 14 -6.35 -10.75 -5.59
CA HIS A 14 -5.56 -10.51 -6.79
C HIS A 14 -5.03 -9.08 -6.86
N LYS A 15 -5.86 -8.06 -6.56
CA LYS A 15 -5.41 -6.66 -6.48
C LYS A 15 -4.33 -6.47 -5.40
N ILE A 16 -4.53 -7.05 -4.21
CA ILE A 16 -3.56 -7.00 -3.11
C ILE A 16 -2.22 -7.62 -3.52
N SER A 17 -2.24 -8.79 -4.17
CA SER A 17 -1.02 -9.44 -4.66
C SER A 17 -0.25 -8.54 -5.63
N ARG A 18 -0.94 -7.93 -6.59
CA ARG A 18 -0.29 -7.03 -7.57
C ARG A 18 0.29 -5.77 -6.93
N LEU A 19 -0.40 -5.21 -5.93
CA LEU A 19 0.15 -4.08 -5.17
C LEU A 19 1.38 -4.49 -4.36
N ASN A 20 1.38 -5.71 -3.81
CA ASN A 20 2.53 -6.22 -3.07
C ASN A 20 3.76 -6.39 -3.98
N ASP A 21 3.59 -6.79 -5.24
CA ASP A 21 4.70 -6.89 -6.19
C ASP A 21 5.37 -5.52 -6.43
N ILE A 22 4.58 -4.45 -6.51
CA ILE A 22 5.10 -3.07 -6.62
C ILE A 22 5.85 -2.68 -5.35
N ALA A 23 5.29 -2.98 -4.17
CA ALA A 23 5.93 -2.68 -2.90
C ALA A 23 7.29 -3.38 -2.77
N LEU A 24 7.37 -4.67 -3.14
CA LEU A 24 8.61 -5.43 -3.13
C LEU A 24 9.65 -4.86 -4.10
N ALA A 25 9.25 -4.44 -5.30
CA ALA A 25 10.14 -3.78 -6.25
C ALA A 25 10.71 -2.45 -5.70
N ARG A 26 9.97 -1.77 -4.81
CA ARG A 26 10.39 -0.57 -4.09
C ARG A 26 11.24 -0.85 -2.85
N GLY A 27 11.46 -2.13 -2.49
CA GLY A 27 12.11 -2.50 -1.23
C GLY A 27 11.28 -2.20 0.02
N GLN A 28 9.95 -2.09 -0.13
CA GLN A 28 9.00 -1.77 0.94
C GLN A 28 8.06 -2.95 1.18
N SER A 29 7.54 -3.08 2.40
CA SER A 29 6.35 -3.90 2.63
C SER A 29 5.10 -3.23 2.03
N LEU A 30 4.05 -4.01 1.75
CA LEU A 30 2.79 -3.43 1.25
C LEU A 30 2.23 -2.35 2.19
N ALA A 31 2.32 -2.56 3.50
CA ALA A 31 1.90 -1.57 4.50
C ALA A 31 2.73 -0.29 4.44
N GLN A 32 4.06 -0.43 4.25
CA GLN A 32 4.96 0.70 4.08
C GLN A 32 4.63 1.49 2.80
N MET A 33 4.42 0.81 1.67
CA MET A 33 4.04 1.46 0.43
C MET A 33 2.69 2.18 0.56
N ALA A 34 1.71 1.60 1.27
CA ALA A 34 0.42 2.25 1.51
C ALA A 34 0.56 3.54 2.31
N LEU A 35 1.38 3.54 3.37
CA LEU A 35 1.68 4.75 4.14
C LEU A 35 2.41 5.79 3.29
N ALA A 36 3.39 5.37 2.48
CA ALA A 36 4.09 6.27 1.55
C ALA A 36 3.11 6.91 0.56
N TRP A 37 2.18 6.11 0.01
CA TRP A 37 1.18 6.56 -0.95
C TRP A 37 0.27 7.65 -0.37
N VAL A 38 -0.12 7.52 0.91
CA VAL A 38 -0.91 8.52 1.64
C VAL A 38 -0.10 9.79 1.90
N LEU A 39 1.12 9.63 2.41
CA LEU A 39 2.00 10.74 2.78
C LEU A 39 2.58 11.49 1.57
N ARG A 40 2.53 10.93 0.36
CA ARG A 40 2.94 11.65 -0.87
C ARG A 40 2.08 12.87 -1.16
N ASN A 41 0.82 12.86 -0.71
CA ASN A 41 -0.09 13.96 -0.96
C ASN A 41 0.22 15.09 0.03
N GLU A 42 0.77 16.20 -0.45
CA GLU A 42 1.12 17.37 0.37
C GLU A 42 -0.09 17.96 1.13
N SER A 43 -1.32 17.69 0.68
CA SER A 43 -2.54 18.10 1.40
C SER A 43 -2.85 17.23 2.63
N VAL A 44 -2.20 16.06 2.75
CA VAL A 44 -2.35 15.14 3.89
C VAL A 44 -1.26 15.45 4.92
N THR A 45 -1.68 15.94 6.08
CA THR A 45 -0.74 16.34 7.15
C THR A 45 -0.19 15.13 7.92
N THR A 46 -0.96 14.03 8.02
CA THR A 46 -0.57 12.87 8.82
C THR A 46 -1.23 11.58 8.31
N ALA A 47 -0.52 10.46 8.46
CA ALA A 47 -1.06 9.13 8.30
C ALA A 47 -1.12 8.46 9.68
N LEU A 48 -2.35 8.20 10.17
CA LEU A 48 -2.54 7.54 11.46
C LEU A 48 -2.50 6.02 11.27
N CYS A 49 -1.49 5.37 11.86
CA CYS A 49 -1.33 3.92 11.84
C CYS A 49 -1.48 3.32 13.26
N GLY A 50 -2.26 2.24 13.37
CA GLY A 50 -2.33 1.44 14.58
C GLY A 50 -1.15 0.49 14.69
N ALA A 51 -0.58 0.35 15.88
CA ALA A 51 0.46 -0.62 16.18
C ALA A 51 0.06 -1.42 17.43
N SER A 52 0.10 -2.74 17.35
CA SER A 52 -0.08 -3.67 18.48
C SER A 52 1.25 -4.06 19.11
N ARG A 53 2.37 -3.82 18.43
CA ARG A 53 3.72 -4.07 18.92
C ARG A 53 4.69 -2.94 18.56
N PRO A 54 5.72 -2.65 19.38
CA PRO A 54 6.67 -1.57 19.11
C PRO A 54 7.37 -1.65 17.75
N GLU A 55 7.68 -2.86 17.28
CA GLU A 55 8.40 -3.05 16.01
C GLU A 55 7.60 -2.52 14.80
N GLN A 56 6.27 -2.50 14.89
CA GLN A 56 5.42 -1.95 13.83
C GLN A 56 5.52 -0.42 13.72
N ILE A 57 5.82 0.26 14.83
CA ILE A 57 6.08 1.70 14.82
C ILE A 57 7.39 1.96 14.07
N GLU A 58 8.43 1.20 14.38
CA GLU A 58 9.72 1.30 13.68
C GLU A 58 9.56 1.05 12.17
N ASP A 59 8.79 0.03 11.79
CA ASP A 59 8.49 -0.27 10.38
C ASP A 59 7.69 0.83 9.70
N SER A 60 6.77 1.48 10.41
CA SER A 60 6.01 2.62 9.89
C SER A 60 6.89 3.85 9.67
N VAL A 61 7.87 4.09 10.55
CA VAL A 61 8.82 5.21 10.41
C VAL A 61 9.77 5.01 9.23
N LYS A 62 10.17 3.76 8.92
CA LYS A 62 11.06 3.45 7.78
C LYS A 62 10.51 3.93 6.43
N VAL A 63 9.20 4.12 6.30
CA VAL A 63 8.53 4.67 5.11
C VAL A 63 9.10 6.02 4.67
N LEU A 64 9.53 6.84 5.62
CA LEU A 64 10.08 8.17 5.36
C LEU A 64 11.35 8.13 4.50
N SER A 65 12.01 6.98 4.38
CA SER A 65 13.18 6.81 3.49
C SER A 65 12.83 6.86 2.01
N GLN A 66 11.58 6.59 1.62
CA GLN A 66 11.16 6.54 0.22
C GLN A 66 9.66 6.84 0.07
N LEU A 67 9.33 8.14 0.07
CA LEU A 67 7.97 8.66 -0.12
C LEU A 67 7.62 8.89 -1.59
N ASP A 68 8.62 9.10 -2.44
CA ASP A 68 8.40 9.45 -3.84
C ASP A 68 7.93 8.25 -4.67
N PHE A 69 7.02 8.51 -5.58
CA PHE A 69 6.57 7.57 -6.59
C PHE A 69 6.86 8.14 -7.97
N SER A 70 7.46 7.34 -8.83
CA SER A 70 7.56 7.63 -10.24
C SER A 70 6.18 7.64 -10.90
N SER A 71 6.06 8.34 -12.03
CA SER A 71 4.82 8.36 -12.80
C SER A 71 4.40 6.97 -13.29
N GLU A 72 5.37 6.07 -13.55
CA GLU A 72 5.07 4.68 -13.94
C GLU A 72 4.44 3.90 -12.77
N GLU A 73 4.98 4.04 -11.55
CA GLU A 73 4.43 3.38 -10.37
C GLU A 73 3.02 3.86 -10.06
N LEU A 74 2.78 5.16 -10.15
CA LEU A 74 1.45 5.74 -9.96
C LEU A 74 0.46 5.20 -11.00
N ALA A 75 0.83 5.19 -12.27
CA ALA A 75 -0.02 4.64 -13.33
C ALA A 75 -0.33 3.15 -13.12
N ARG A 76 0.65 2.37 -12.64
CA ARG A 76 0.45 0.96 -12.30
C ARG A 76 -0.50 0.78 -11.12
N ILE A 77 -0.34 1.56 -10.06
CA ILE A 77 -1.23 1.51 -8.88
C ILE A 77 -2.65 1.89 -9.29
N ASP A 78 -2.83 2.96 -10.06
CA ASP A 78 -4.15 3.41 -10.52
C ASP A 78 -4.83 2.34 -11.38
N HIS A 79 -4.09 1.66 -12.26
CA HIS A 79 -4.61 0.57 -13.07
C HIS A 79 -5.02 -0.67 -12.26
N ILE A 80 -4.44 -0.90 -11.06
CA ILE A 80 -4.81 -2.01 -10.18
C ILE A 80 -6.06 -1.67 -9.36
N VAL A 81 -6.13 -0.44 -8.84
CA VAL A 81 -7.19 -0.01 -7.91
C VAL A 81 -8.48 0.30 -8.64
N THR A 82 -8.39 0.84 -9.87
CA THR A 82 -9.54 1.02 -10.78
C THR A 82 -10.15 -0.33 -11.16
#